data_AF-A0AAJ0M8W1-F1
#
_entry.id   AF-A0AAJ0M8W1-F1
#
_cell.length_a   1.000
_cell.length_b   1.000
_cell.length_c   1.000
_cell.angle_alpha   90.00
_cell.angle_beta   90.00
_cell.angle_gamma   90.00
#
_symmetry.space_group_name_H-M   'P 1'
#
loop_
_entity.id
_entity.type
_entity.pdbx_description
1 polymer ?
#
loop_
_entity_poly.entity_id
_entity_poly.type
_entity_poly.pdbx_seq_one_letter_code
_entity_poly.pdbx_strand_id
1 'polypeptide(L)'
;MEPFTLLLPFHLLIYKLCKHAIPVNEITTHLHTTHKSLPASKRAEIIRACKCSTALWNNQQELQNFTVPKEPIPAIDLLQVPFLDGLKCNSCWYVVHNVQNMQSHYRTMHNWINPNKRDGDVRATKAQDVPWRSGVPCQQFFQG
;
A
#
# COMPACT_ATOMS: atom_id res chain seq x y z
N MET A 1 -8.15 -6.56 -20.76
CA MET A 1 -8.98 -7.57 -20.06
C MET A 1 -9.86 -6.83 -19.08
N GLU A 2 -11.07 -6.43 -19.47
CA GLU A 2 -11.95 -5.83 -18.46
C GLU A 2 -12.31 -6.88 -17.40
N PRO A 3 -12.35 -6.50 -16.11
CA PRO A 3 -12.15 -5.16 -15.53
C PRO A 3 -10.75 -4.94 -14.88
N PHE A 4 -9.69 -5.51 -15.45
CA PHE A 4 -8.31 -5.38 -14.97
C PHE A 4 -7.47 -4.46 -15.86
N THR A 5 -6.58 -3.71 -15.22
CA THR A 5 -5.63 -2.83 -15.88
C THR A 5 -4.23 -3.08 -15.35
N LEU A 6 -3.27 -3.19 -16.27
CA LEU A 6 -1.85 -3.31 -15.93
C LEU A 6 -1.28 -1.91 -15.70
N LEU A 7 -0.80 -1.67 -14.48
CA LEU A 7 -0.09 -0.46 -14.11
C LEU A 7 1.40 -0.67 -14.38
N LEU A 8 1.80 -0.43 -15.63
CA LEU A 8 3.12 -0.78 -16.19
C LEU A 8 4.33 -0.20 -15.43
N PRO A 9 4.35 1.06 -14.94
CA PRO A 9 5.50 1.58 -14.21
C PRO A 9 5.82 0.79 -12.92
N PHE A 10 4.80 0.15 -12.35
CA PHE A 10 4.90 -0.62 -11.12
C PHE A 10 4.78 -2.12 -11.35
N HIS A 11 4.46 -2.54 -12.57
CA HIS A 11 4.11 -3.89 -12.94
C HIS A 11 3.05 -4.52 -12.04
N LEU A 12 2.02 -3.73 -11.70
CA LEU A 12 0.93 -4.16 -10.82
C LEU A 12 -0.34 -4.40 -11.60
N LEU A 13 -1.07 -5.43 -11.20
CA LEU A 13 -2.41 -5.69 -11.71
C LEU A 13 -3.44 -4.98 -10.83
N ILE A 14 -4.15 -4.01 -11.39
CA ILE A 14 -5.22 -3.29 -10.70
C ILE A 14 -6.58 -3.82 -11.16
N TYR A 15 -7.45 -4.11 -10.20
CA TYR A 15 -8.87 -4.37 -10.49
C TYR A 15 -9.66 -3.07 -10.39
N LYS A 16 -10.33 -2.67 -11.47
CA LYS A 16 -10.99 -1.36 -11.60
C LYS A 16 -12.02 -1.05 -10.50
N LEU A 17 -12.75 -2.06 -10.00
CA LEU A 17 -13.77 -1.81 -8.97
C LEU A 17 -13.18 -1.78 -7.55
N CYS A 18 -12.08 -2.50 -7.32
CA CYS A 18 -11.43 -2.54 -6.01
C CYS A 18 -10.46 -1.37 -5.84
N LYS A 19 -9.91 -0.85 -6.95
CA LYS A 19 -8.91 0.21 -7.01
C LYS A 19 -7.69 -0.03 -6.13
N HIS A 20 -7.27 -1.28 -6.07
CA HIS A 20 -6.03 -1.72 -5.43
C HIS A 20 -5.35 -2.77 -6.31
N ALA A 21 -4.05 -2.91 -6.11
CA ALA A 21 -3.21 -3.93 -6.70
C ALA A 21 -3.43 -5.28 -6.03
N ILE A 22 -3.41 -6.34 -6.84
CA ILE A 22 -3.57 -7.72 -6.39
C ILE A 22 -2.38 -8.54 -6.92
N PRO A 23 -1.61 -9.22 -6.05
CA PRO A 23 -0.57 -10.15 -6.49
C PRO A 23 -1.16 -11.28 -7.34
N VAL A 24 -0.41 -11.78 -8.32
CA VAL A 24 -0.92 -12.81 -9.26
C VAL A 24 -1.41 -14.06 -8.53
N ASN A 25 -0.74 -14.50 -7.46
CA ASN A 25 -1.14 -15.69 -6.73
C ASN A 25 -2.43 -15.49 -5.91
N GLU A 26 -2.76 -14.25 -5.57
CA GLU A 26 -3.95 -13.92 -4.79
C GLU A 26 -5.19 -13.66 -5.65
N ILE A 27 -5.02 -13.49 -6.97
CA ILE A 27 -6.12 -13.19 -7.89
C ILE A 27 -7.23 -14.24 -7.86
N THR A 28 -6.86 -15.52 -7.69
CA THR A 28 -7.83 -16.61 -7.65
C THR A 28 -8.70 -16.46 -6.40
N THR A 29 -8.09 -16.36 -5.23
CA THR A 29 -8.81 -16.18 -3.97
C THR A 29 -9.65 -14.91 -4.00
N HIS A 30 -9.09 -13.78 -4.44
CA HIS A 30 -9.78 -12.50 -4.54
C HIS A 30 -11.05 -12.58 -5.42
N LEU A 31 -10.94 -13.17 -6.61
CA LEU A 31 -12.09 -13.33 -7.51
C LEU A 31 -13.19 -14.22 -6.91
N HIS A 32 -12.82 -15.25 -6.16
CA HIS A 32 -13.77 -16.17 -5.52
C HIS A 32 -14.44 -15.58 -4.28
N THR A 33 -13.74 -14.75 -3.50
CA THR A 33 -14.28 -14.18 -2.26
C THR A 33 -15.01 -12.86 -2.49
N THR A 34 -14.43 -11.96 -3.29
CA THR A 34 -14.92 -10.59 -3.49
C THR A 34 -15.83 -10.46 -4.71
N HIS A 35 -15.64 -11.29 -5.74
CA HIS A 35 -16.39 -11.21 -7.01
C HIS A 35 -17.17 -12.48 -7.34
N LYS A 36 -17.97 -12.93 -6.38
CA LYS A 36 -18.86 -14.10 -6.51
C LYS A 36 -19.84 -13.97 -7.69
N SER A 37 -20.29 -12.76 -7.99
CA SER A 37 -21.21 -12.45 -9.09
C SER A 37 -20.58 -12.59 -10.48
N LEU A 38 -19.24 -12.63 -10.61
CA LEU A 38 -18.61 -12.87 -11.91
C LEU A 38 -18.87 -14.31 -12.38
N PRO A 39 -19.16 -14.53 -13.66
CA PRO A 39 -19.27 -15.89 -14.20
C PRO A 39 -17.96 -16.68 -14.03
N ALA A 40 -18.06 -17.98 -13.77
CA ALA A 40 -16.90 -18.86 -13.57
C ALA A 40 -15.96 -18.88 -14.79
N SER A 41 -16.52 -18.89 -16.01
CA SER A 41 -15.76 -18.81 -17.26
C SER A 41 -14.93 -17.54 -17.36
N LYS A 42 -15.50 -16.39 -16.97
CA LYS A 42 -14.80 -15.11 -16.99
C LYS A 42 -13.68 -15.06 -15.95
N ARG A 43 -13.93 -15.57 -14.74
CA ARG A 43 -12.87 -15.70 -13.71
C ARG A 43 -11.70 -16.55 -14.22
N ALA A 44 -11.98 -17.69 -14.86
CA ALA A 44 -10.94 -18.55 -15.41
C ALA A 44 -10.13 -17.87 -16.52
N GLU A 45 -10.78 -17.12 -17.42
CA GLU A 45 -10.11 -16.34 -18.46
C GLU A 45 -9.13 -15.32 -17.87
N ILE A 46 -9.59 -14.57 -16.86
CA ILE A 46 -8.79 -13.56 -16.14
C ILE A 46 -7.60 -14.23 -15.45
N ILE A 47 -7.84 -15.29 -14.66
CA ILE A 47 -6.78 -15.99 -13.92
C ILE A 47 -5.71 -16.49 -14.89
N ARG A 48 -6.12 -17.11 -16.01
CA ARG A 48 -5.20 -17.60 -17.03
C ARG A 48 -4.33 -16.49 -17.58
N ALA A 49 -4.95 -15.39 -18.00
CA ALA A 49 -4.22 -14.30 -18.63
C ALA A 49 -3.26 -13.57 -17.67
N CYS A 50 -3.60 -13.48 -16.37
CA CYS A 50 -2.71 -12.91 -15.37
C CYS A 50 -1.52 -13.85 -15.07
N LYS A 51 -1.76 -15.16 -14.96
CA LYS A 51 -0.71 -16.17 -14.76
C LYS A 51 0.24 -16.32 -15.94
N CYS A 52 -0.19 -15.98 -17.16
CA CYS A 52 0.70 -15.97 -18.33
C CYS A 52 1.62 -14.74 -18.39
N SER A 53 1.43 -13.72 -17.55
CA SER A 53 2.27 -12.53 -17.54
C SER A 53 3.50 -12.74 -16.66
N THR A 54 4.69 -12.66 -17.24
CA THR A 54 5.98 -12.70 -16.51
C THR A 54 6.38 -11.34 -15.93
N ALA A 55 5.64 -10.28 -16.28
CA ALA A 55 5.94 -8.92 -15.84
C ALA A 55 5.42 -8.64 -14.43
N LEU A 56 4.42 -9.38 -13.95
CA LEU A 56 3.69 -9.09 -12.72
C LEU A 56 4.34 -9.67 -11.47
N TRP A 57 4.18 -8.98 -10.34
CA TRP A 57 4.56 -9.49 -9.01
C TRP A 57 3.63 -10.61 -8.55
N ASN A 58 4.18 -11.76 -8.18
CA ASN A 58 3.39 -12.95 -7.90
C ASN A 58 2.85 -13.02 -6.47
N ASN A 59 3.65 -12.60 -5.49
CA ASN A 59 3.37 -12.82 -4.07
C ASN A 59 4.00 -11.76 -3.17
N GLN A 60 3.62 -11.79 -1.89
CA GLN A 60 4.08 -10.86 -0.87
C GLN A 60 5.60 -10.92 -0.59
N GLN A 61 6.25 -12.05 -0.86
CA GLN A 61 7.70 -12.19 -0.70
C GLN A 61 8.45 -11.46 -1.82
N GLU A 62 7.98 -11.57 -3.07
CA GLU A 62 8.54 -10.80 -4.19
C GLU A 62 8.32 -9.30 -4.01
N LEU A 63 7.18 -8.91 -3.45
CA LEU A 63 6.87 -7.51 -3.11
C LEU A 63 7.81 -6.91 -2.06
N GLN A 64 8.61 -7.70 -1.33
CA GLN A 64 9.68 -7.15 -0.48
C GLN A 64 10.74 -6.39 -1.31
N ASN A 65 10.88 -6.72 -2.60
CA ASN A 65 11.77 -6.03 -3.54
C ASN A 65 11.07 -4.91 -4.30
N PHE A 66 9.77 -4.68 -4.05
CA PHE A 66 9.02 -3.61 -4.69
C PHE A 66 9.56 -2.25 -4.26
N THR A 67 10.00 -1.46 -5.24
CA THR A 67 10.50 -0.12 -4.98
C THR A 67 9.36 0.89 -5.13
N VAL A 68 8.98 1.52 -4.02
CA VAL A 68 8.08 2.67 -4.05
C VAL A 68 8.76 3.88 -4.70
N PRO A 69 8.01 4.78 -5.37
CA PRO A 69 8.56 6.02 -5.89
C PRO A 69 9.34 6.79 -4.83
N LYS A 70 10.57 7.18 -5.17
CA LYS A 70 11.42 8.03 -4.32
C LYS A 70 11.19 9.52 -4.57
N GLU A 71 10.20 9.87 -5.38
CA GLU A 71 9.80 11.25 -5.61
C GLU A 71 8.27 11.31 -5.60
N PRO A 72 7.67 12.45 -5.22
CA PRO A 72 6.24 12.64 -5.35
C PRO A 72 5.81 12.46 -6.81
N ILE A 73 4.83 11.61 -7.04
CA ILE A 73 4.20 11.41 -8.35
C ILE A 73 2.75 11.90 -8.31
N PRO A 74 2.15 12.24 -9.47
CA PRO A 74 0.72 12.46 -9.55
C PRO A 74 -0.08 11.27 -9.02
N ALA A 75 -1.29 11.55 -8.54
CA ALA A 75 -2.21 10.51 -8.11
C ALA A 75 -2.50 9.54 -9.27
N ILE A 76 -2.52 8.24 -8.96
CA ILE A 76 -2.82 7.18 -9.91
C ILE A 76 -4.34 6.97 -9.89
N ASP A 77 -5.02 7.34 -10.97
CA ASP A 77 -6.49 7.28 -11.09
C ASP A 77 -7.08 5.87 -10.95
N LEU A 78 -6.27 4.85 -11.22
CA LEU A 78 -6.64 3.44 -11.08
C LEU A 78 -6.71 3.00 -9.61
N LEU A 79 -6.07 3.74 -8.69
CA LEU A 79 -6.06 3.44 -7.27
C LEU A 79 -7.16 4.20 -6.52
N GLN A 80 -7.37 3.83 -5.26
CA GLN A 80 -8.25 4.60 -4.37
C GLN A 80 -7.80 6.07 -4.28
N VAL A 81 -8.75 6.94 -3.95
CA VAL A 81 -8.50 8.37 -3.76
C VAL A 81 -7.35 8.57 -2.76
N PRO A 82 -6.42 9.52 -3.01
CA PRO A 82 -5.35 9.80 -2.07
C PRO A 82 -5.86 10.16 -0.68
N PHE A 83 -5.22 9.60 0.33
CA PHE A 83 -5.29 10.09 1.70
C PHE A 83 -4.52 11.41 1.78
N LEU A 84 -5.05 12.39 2.48
CA LEU A 84 -4.43 13.72 2.61
C LEU A 84 -3.71 13.89 3.96
N ASP A 85 -3.91 12.96 4.87
CA ASP A 85 -3.45 12.98 6.27
C ASP A 85 -2.27 12.01 6.52
N GLY A 86 -1.59 11.57 5.46
CA GLY A 86 -0.46 10.67 5.56
C GLY A 86 0.69 11.22 6.42
N LEU A 87 1.39 10.30 7.08
CA LEU A 87 2.61 10.55 7.86
C LEU A 87 3.81 10.12 7.02
N LYS A 88 4.76 11.01 6.80
CA LYS A 88 6.02 10.71 6.10
C LYS A 88 7.21 10.78 7.04
N CYS A 89 8.02 9.73 7.04
CA CYS A 89 9.32 9.69 7.68
C CYS A 89 10.22 10.81 7.13
N ASN A 90 10.91 11.55 7.99
CA ASN A 90 11.86 12.58 7.56
C ASN A 90 13.22 12.00 7.16
N SER A 91 13.51 10.75 7.53
CA SER A 91 14.80 10.08 7.28
C SER A 91 14.79 9.18 6.05
N CYS A 92 13.62 8.78 5.53
CA CYS A 92 13.50 7.95 4.33
C CYS A 92 12.16 8.16 3.59
N TRP A 93 11.91 7.36 2.55
CA TRP A 93 10.71 7.46 1.71
C TRP A 93 9.46 6.74 2.27
N TYR A 94 9.52 6.28 3.53
CA TYR A 94 8.41 5.59 4.16
C TYR A 94 7.24 6.53 4.48
N VAL A 95 6.04 6.13 4.05
CA VAL A 95 4.79 6.87 4.28
C VAL A 95 3.71 5.91 4.77
N VAL A 96 2.96 6.30 5.80
CA VAL A 96 1.87 5.50 6.36
C VAL A 96 0.78 6.41 6.94
N HIS A 97 -0.45 5.93 7.04
CA HIS A 97 -1.57 6.71 7.58
C HIS A 97 -1.68 6.70 9.12
N ASN A 98 -1.02 5.77 9.81
CA ASN A 98 -1.24 5.52 11.23
C ASN A 98 0.04 5.71 12.03
N VAL A 99 -0.10 6.32 13.20
CA VAL A 99 1.02 6.68 14.07
C VAL A 99 1.74 5.45 14.60
N GLN A 100 1.02 4.35 14.86
CA GLN A 100 1.61 3.13 15.42
C GLN A 100 2.62 2.49 14.46
N ASN A 101 2.30 2.42 13.17
CA ASN A 101 3.19 1.93 12.12
C ASN A 101 4.34 2.89 11.90
N MET A 102 4.12 4.22 11.94
CA MET A 102 5.20 5.19 11.84
C MET A 102 6.20 5.05 13.00
N GLN A 103 5.70 4.92 14.24
CA GLN A 103 6.54 4.66 15.41
C GLN A 103 7.24 3.30 15.34
N SER A 104 6.58 2.27 14.79
CA SER A 104 7.20 0.95 14.55
C SER A 104 8.37 1.08 13.57
N HIS A 105 8.14 1.74 12.44
CA HIS A 105 9.15 2.04 11.43
C HIS A 105 10.35 2.79 12.03
N TYR A 106 10.11 3.83 12.81
CA TYR A 106 11.18 4.59 13.47
C TYR A 106 11.99 3.74 14.46
N ARG A 107 11.33 2.85 15.21
CA ARG A 107 12.01 1.91 16.12
C ARG A 107 12.89 0.90 15.37
N THR A 108 12.41 0.35 14.26
CA THR A 108 13.09 -0.74 13.54
C THR A 108 14.13 -0.25 12.53
N MET A 109 13.86 0.86 11.85
CA MET A 109 14.69 1.37 10.74
C MET A 109 15.61 2.51 11.14
N HIS A 110 15.27 3.25 12.21
CA HIS A 110 15.98 4.46 12.62
C HIS A 110 16.41 4.44 14.09
N ASN A 111 16.28 3.28 14.77
CA ASN A 111 16.63 3.07 16.17
C ASN A 111 16.06 4.14 17.13
N TRP A 112 14.92 4.74 16.77
CA TRP A 112 14.33 5.79 17.57
C TRP A 112 13.65 5.21 18.80
N ILE A 113 13.94 5.79 19.95
CA ILE A 113 13.33 5.44 21.22
C ILE A 113 12.30 6.52 21.54
N ASN A 114 11.05 6.09 21.79
CA ASN A 114 9.98 7.03 22.15
C ASN A 114 10.34 7.76 23.46
N PRO A 115 10.51 9.09 23.44
CA PRO A 115 10.84 9.85 24.64
C PRO A 115 9.69 9.82 25.65
N ASN A 116 8.46 9.57 25.21
CA ASN A 116 7.26 9.52 26.06
C ASN A 116 6.97 8.12 26.62
N LYS A 117 7.99 7.28 26.83
CA LYS A 117 7.82 5.98 27.50
C LYS A 117 7.45 6.21 28.98
N ARG A 118 6.14 6.41 29.23
CA ARG A 118 5.40 6.36 30.51
C ARG A 118 6.22 6.70 31.78
N ASP A 119 6.42 7.99 32.01
CA ASP A 119 6.47 8.54 33.37
C ASP A 119 5.24 9.43 33.56
N GLY A 120 4.10 8.78 33.82
CA GLY A 120 3.05 9.24 34.74
C GLY A 120 2.31 10.58 34.59
N ASP A 121 2.67 11.53 33.71
CA ASP A 121 2.00 12.84 33.71
C ASP A 121 1.39 13.23 32.34
N VAL A 122 0.06 13.37 32.33
CA VAL A 122 -0.79 13.58 31.14
C VAL A 122 -1.00 15.06 30.86
N ARG A 123 -0.10 15.94 31.33
CA ARG A 123 -0.29 17.39 31.28
C ARG A 123 0.77 18.06 30.41
N ALA A 124 0.50 18.01 29.10
CA ALA A 124 0.84 19.00 28.06
C ALA A 124 1.21 18.27 26.77
N THR A 125 0.23 18.00 25.91
CA THR A 125 0.48 17.68 24.51
C THR A 125 0.92 18.96 23.80
N LYS A 126 2.11 19.46 24.12
CA LYS A 126 2.83 20.38 23.21
C LYS A 126 2.95 19.67 21.87
N ALA A 127 2.86 20.43 20.78
CA ALA A 127 3.14 19.94 19.43
C ALA A 127 4.36 19.03 19.49
N GLN A 128 4.11 17.74 19.36
CA GLN A 128 5.07 16.71 19.67
C GLN A 128 6.23 16.87 18.67
N ASP A 129 7.49 16.99 19.13
CA ASP A 129 8.67 16.93 18.27
C ASP A 129 8.84 15.50 17.74
N VAL A 130 7.90 15.10 16.89
CA VAL A 130 7.92 13.80 16.23
C VAL A 130 8.81 13.88 15.01
N PRO A 131 9.61 12.84 14.73
CA PRO A 131 10.56 12.88 13.63
C PRO A 131 9.91 12.72 12.25
N TRP A 132 8.58 12.76 12.13
CA TRP A 132 7.85 12.65 10.87
C TRP A 132 6.98 13.89 10.61
N ARG A 133 6.64 14.13 9.35
CA ARG A 133 5.71 15.19 8.95
C ARG A 133 4.32 14.61 8.63
N SER A 134 3.28 15.34 9.02
CA SER A 134 1.87 15.00 8.76
C SER A 134 1.31 15.76 7.56
N GLY A 135 0.12 15.38 7.11
CA GLY A 135 -0.58 16.06 6.01
C GLY A 135 0.04 15.78 4.65
N VAL A 136 0.73 14.64 4.49
CA VAL A 136 1.33 14.25 3.22
C VAL A 136 0.31 13.48 2.40
N PRO A 137 -0.01 13.93 1.17
CA PRO A 137 -0.85 13.16 0.27
C PRO A 137 -0.19 11.81 -0.08
N CYS A 138 -0.93 10.71 0.06
CA CYS A 138 -0.43 9.37 -0.28
C CYS A 138 -1.55 8.44 -0.77
N GLN A 139 -1.20 7.48 -1.61
CA GLN A 139 -2.09 6.39 -2.05
C GLN A 139 -1.53 5.04 -1.64
N GLN A 140 -2.43 4.08 -1.45
CA GLN A 140 -2.07 2.69 -1.16
C GLN A 140 -2.17 1.86 -2.44
N PHE A 141 -1.09 1.13 -2.75
CA PHE A 141 -1.11 0.15 -3.83
C PHE A 141 -1.93 -1.07 -3.42
N PHE A 142 -1.66 -1.64 -2.25
CA PHE A 142 -2.27 -2.88 -1.78
C PHE A 142 -3.25 -2.60 -0.65
N GLN A 143 -4.25 -3.48 -0.50
CA GLN A 143 -5.13 -3.46 0.65
C GLN A 143 -4.34 -3.92 1.90
N GLY A 144 -4.38 -3.11 2.96
CA GLY A 144 -3.76 -3.41 4.26
C GLY A 144 -4.67 -4.14 5.23
#